data_AF-A0A923Q3X2-F1
#
_entry.id   AF-A0A923Q3X2-F1
#
_cell.length_a   1.000
_cell.length_b   1.000
_cell.length_c   1.000
_cell.angle_alpha   90.00
_cell.angle_beta   90.00
_cell.angle_gamma   90.00
#
_symmetry.space_group_name_H-M   'P 1'
#
loop_
_entity.id
_entity.type
_entity.pdbx_description
1 polymer ?
#
loop_
_entity_poly.entity_id
_entity_poly.type
_entity_poly.pdbx_seq_one_letter_code
_entity_poly.pdbx_strand_id
1 'polypeptide(L)'
;MNQTAKPYDLLGGETALRKIVHRFYEIMHTTDDVKSLRDIHPENLQGSEDKLFMFLSGWLGGPNLFIEKHGNPMLRARHLPFKITKNERDQWMRCMVQAFDDCAVAEPIRTELLSSLLNLADHMRNQKED
;
A
#
# COMPACT_ATOMS: atom_id res chain seq x y z
N MET A 1 10.66 29.36 8.48
CA MET A 1 10.48 27.97 8.94
C MET A 1 10.59 27.08 7.72
N ASN A 2 11.62 26.24 7.59
CA ASN A 2 11.71 25.30 6.48
C ASN A 2 10.61 24.24 6.68
N GLN A 3 9.50 24.41 5.97
CA GLN A 3 8.46 23.39 5.92
C GLN A 3 8.93 22.34 4.92
N THR A 4 9.46 21.22 5.41
CA THR A 4 9.79 20.07 4.56
C THR A 4 8.52 19.67 3.80
N ALA A 5 8.60 19.63 2.47
CA ALA A 5 7.48 19.22 1.64
C ALA A 5 7.00 17.83 2.05
N LYS A 6 5.69 17.64 2.16
CA LYS A 6 5.13 16.36 2.61
C LYS A 6 5.36 15.30 1.53
N PRO A 7 5.60 14.03 1.90
CA PRO A 7 5.69 12.93 0.93
C PRO A 7 4.50 12.89 -0.05
N TYR A 8 3.29 13.21 0.43
CA TYR A 8 2.09 13.30 -0.40
C TYR A 8 2.24 14.30 -1.55
N ASP A 9 2.74 15.51 -1.26
CA ASP A 9 2.91 16.56 -2.26
C ASP A 9 4.06 16.22 -3.22
N LEU A 10 5.16 15.67 -2.69
CA LEU A 10 6.31 15.22 -3.47
C LEU A 10 5.96 14.08 -4.43
N LEU A 11 5.02 13.22 -4.06
CA LEU A 11 4.51 12.14 -4.92
C LEU A 11 3.64 12.66 -6.07
N GLY A 12 3.17 13.91 -6.01
CA GLY A 12 2.20 14.48 -6.96
C GLY A 12 0.75 14.47 -6.46
N GLY A 13 0.55 14.30 -5.14
CA GLY A 13 -0.73 14.41 -4.47
C GLY A 13 -1.75 13.33 -4.85
N GLU A 14 -3.03 13.70 -4.79
CA GLU A 14 -4.15 12.76 -4.96
C GLU A 14 -4.09 12.00 -6.28
N THR A 15 -3.89 12.73 -7.38
CA THR A 15 -3.91 12.16 -8.72
C THR A 15 -2.84 11.09 -8.90
N ALA A 16 -1.62 11.35 -8.42
CA ALA A 16 -0.53 10.38 -8.50
C ALA A 16 -0.79 9.18 -7.58
N LEU A 17 -1.22 9.42 -6.35
CA LEU A 17 -1.50 8.34 -5.40
C LEU A 17 -2.62 7.42 -5.87
N ARG A 18 -3.71 7.96 -6.45
CA ARG A 18 -4.78 7.15 -7.03
C ARG A 18 -4.27 6.26 -8.15
N LYS A 19 -3.44 6.79 -9.05
CA LYS A 19 -2.86 6.00 -10.16
C LYS A 19 -2.00 4.85 -9.63
N ILE A 20 -1.15 5.12 -8.63
CA ILE A 20 -0.30 4.09 -8.02
C ILE A 20 -1.14 2.99 -7.35
N VAL A 21 -2.14 3.38 -6.55
CA VAL A 21 -2.99 2.42 -5.84
C VAL A 21 -3.85 1.60 -6.81
N HIS A 22 -4.38 2.23 -7.84
CA HIS A 22 -5.09 1.54 -8.91
C HIS A 22 -4.18 0.51 -9.59
N ARG A 23 -2.98 0.94 -10.00
CA ARG A 23 -2.01 0.06 -10.66
C ARG A 23 -1.57 -1.11 -9.77
N PHE A 24 -1.40 -0.86 -8.47
CA PHE A 24 -1.11 -1.88 -7.48
C PHE A 24 -2.17 -3.01 -7.46
N TYR A 25 -3.46 -2.68 -7.50
CA TYR A 25 -4.53 -3.68 -7.53
C TYR A 25 -4.72 -4.31 -8.91
N GLU A 26 -4.46 -3.60 -10.02
CA GLU A 26 -4.40 -4.21 -11.36
C GLU A 26 -3.33 -5.31 -11.41
N ILE A 27 -2.11 -5.03 -10.92
CA ILE A 27 -1.01 -6.01 -10.89
C ILE A 27 -1.42 -7.22 -10.03
N MET A 28 -1.98 -6.97 -8.84
CA MET A 28 -2.49 -8.04 -7.98
C MET A 28 -3.55 -8.91 -8.65
N HIS A 29 -4.40 -8.31 -9.48
CA HIS A 29 -5.47 -9.01 -10.16
C HIS A 29 -5.00 -9.85 -11.35
N THR A 30 -3.96 -9.38 -12.06
CA THR A 30 -3.60 -9.88 -13.39
C THR A 30 -2.33 -10.72 -13.43
N THR A 31 -1.57 -10.78 -12.33
CA THR A 31 -0.26 -11.45 -12.30
C THR A 31 -0.31 -12.72 -11.45
N ASP A 32 0.03 -13.87 -12.03
CA ASP A 32 0.02 -15.16 -11.32
C ASP A 32 1.08 -15.25 -10.20
N ASP A 33 2.20 -14.53 -10.32
CA ASP A 33 3.29 -14.51 -9.33
C ASP A 33 2.88 -13.96 -7.95
N VAL A 34 1.71 -13.31 -7.85
CA VAL A 34 1.15 -12.75 -6.62
C VAL A 34 -0.18 -13.40 -6.22
N LYS A 35 -0.43 -14.62 -6.73
CA LYS A 35 -1.69 -15.33 -6.51
C LYS A 35 -2.01 -15.59 -5.04
N SER A 36 -1.03 -15.94 -4.20
CA SER A 36 -1.27 -16.20 -2.77
C SER A 36 -1.83 -14.98 -2.05
N LEU A 37 -1.30 -13.79 -2.36
CA LEU A 37 -1.83 -12.52 -1.89
C LEU A 37 -3.22 -12.24 -2.49
N ARG A 38 -3.41 -12.49 -3.78
CA ARG A 38 -4.70 -12.28 -4.44
C ARG A 38 -5.80 -13.15 -3.82
N ASP A 39 -5.51 -14.39 -3.47
CA ASP A 39 -6.46 -15.36 -2.93
C ASP A 39 -7.00 -14.96 -1.53
N ILE A 40 -6.27 -14.14 -0.77
CA ILE A 40 -6.76 -13.61 0.52
C ILE A 40 -7.58 -12.32 0.38
N HIS A 41 -7.64 -11.73 -0.82
CA HIS A 41 -8.45 -10.54 -1.10
C HIS A 41 -9.85 -10.93 -1.63
N PRO A 42 -10.88 -10.08 -1.42
CA PRO A 42 -12.20 -10.29 -2.02
C PRO A 42 -12.16 -10.40 -3.55
N GLU A 43 -13.18 -11.00 -4.15
CA GLU A 43 -13.31 -11.06 -5.61
C GLU A 43 -13.34 -9.65 -6.22
N ASN A 44 -14.16 -8.76 -5.66
CA ASN A 44 -14.18 -7.34 -6.03
C ASN A 44 -13.16 -6.55 -5.19
N LEU A 45 -12.13 -6.00 -5.86
CA LEU A 45 -11.02 -5.28 -5.23
C LEU A 45 -11.31 -3.80 -4.95
N GLN A 46 -12.39 -3.21 -5.49
CA GLN A 46 -12.65 -1.76 -5.38
C GLN A 46 -12.67 -1.28 -3.92
N GLY A 47 -13.31 -2.04 -3.03
CA GLY A 47 -13.37 -1.68 -1.62
C GLY A 47 -12.02 -1.77 -0.89
N SER A 48 -11.09 -2.58 -1.40
CA SER A 48 -9.70 -2.67 -0.90
C SER A 48 -8.84 -1.53 -1.47
N GLU A 49 -9.05 -1.20 -2.75
CA GLU A 49 -8.45 -0.07 -3.44
C GLU A 49 -8.75 1.26 -2.74
N ASP A 50 -10.03 1.55 -2.51
CA ASP A 50 -10.46 2.78 -1.83
C ASP A 50 -9.81 2.91 -0.45
N LYS A 51 -9.77 1.81 0.32
CA LYS A 51 -9.20 1.81 1.67
C LYS A 51 -7.70 2.04 1.66
N LEU A 52 -6.97 1.44 0.71
CA LEU A 52 -5.53 1.65 0.60
C LEU A 52 -5.23 3.09 0.19
N PHE A 53 -5.96 3.65 -0.78
CA PHE A 53 -5.84 5.06 -1.17
C PHE A 53 -6.08 5.99 0.02
N MET A 54 -7.20 5.82 0.73
CA MET A 54 -7.55 6.65 1.89
C MET A 54 -6.50 6.55 3.00
N PHE A 55 -5.97 5.33 3.22
CA PHE A 55 -4.92 5.11 4.21
C PHE A 55 -3.62 5.82 3.82
N LEU A 56 -3.12 5.60 2.59
CA LEU A 56 -1.87 6.20 2.12
C LEU A 56 -1.98 7.72 2.00
N SER A 57 -3.16 8.27 1.69
CA SER A 57 -3.39 9.72 1.68
C SER A 57 -3.01 10.35 3.03
N GLY A 58 -3.57 9.85 4.13
CA GLY A 58 -3.25 10.35 5.47
C GLY A 58 -1.82 9.98 5.90
N TRP A 59 -1.38 8.75 5.61
CA TRP A 59 -0.06 8.26 6.01
C TRP A 59 1.10 9.05 5.38
N LEU A 60 0.93 9.55 4.15
CA LEU A 60 1.90 10.39 3.45
C LEU A 60 1.80 11.89 3.83
N GLY A 61 0.89 12.26 4.73
CA GLY A 61 0.68 13.63 5.21
C GLY A 61 -0.39 14.44 4.46
N GLY A 62 -1.11 13.82 3.52
CA GLY A 62 -2.28 14.39 2.84
C GLY A 62 -3.54 14.37 3.73
N PRO A 63 -4.74 14.46 3.13
CA PRO A 63 -6.00 14.39 3.87
C PRO A 63 -6.18 13.06 4.63
N ASN A 64 -6.69 13.11 5.86
CA ASN A 64 -6.85 11.97 6.78
C ASN A 64 -8.11 11.12 6.48
N LEU A 65 -8.35 10.82 5.21
CA LEU A 65 -9.59 10.21 4.71
C LEU A 65 -9.92 8.88 5.39
N PHE A 66 -8.91 8.05 5.68
CA PHE A 66 -9.13 6.77 6.36
C PHE A 66 -9.64 6.97 7.77
N ILE A 67 -9.06 7.91 8.52
CA ILE A 67 -9.44 8.17 9.91
C ILE A 67 -10.85 8.76 9.96
N GLU A 68 -11.15 9.70 9.07
CA GLU A 68 -12.47 10.33 8.97
C GLU A 68 -13.58 9.30 8.69
N LYS A 69 -13.31 8.30 7.84
CA LYS A 69 -14.31 7.30 7.43
C LYS A 69 -14.32 6.02 8.29
N HIS A 70 -13.19 5.61 8.83
CA HIS A 70 -12.98 4.29 9.44
C HIS A 70 -12.39 4.33 10.86
N GLY A 71 -12.08 5.52 11.37
CA GLY A 71 -11.44 5.73 12.67
C GLY A 71 -9.97 5.31 12.68
N ASN A 72 -9.44 5.05 13.87
CA ASN A 72 -8.03 4.69 14.05
C ASN A 72 -7.62 3.52 13.11
N PRO A 73 -6.47 3.61 12.42
CA PRO A 73 -6.06 2.60 11.45
C PRO A 73 -5.97 1.20 12.05
N MET A 74 -5.37 1.06 13.24
CA MET A 74 -5.20 -0.23 13.94
C MET A 74 -4.81 -1.37 12.98
N LEU A 75 -3.88 -1.08 12.06
CA LEU A 75 -3.69 -1.87 10.84
C LEU A 75 -3.46 -3.35 11.16
N ARG A 76 -2.55 -3.65 12.09
CA ARG A 76 -2.25 -5.03 12.47
C ARG A 76 -3.51 -5.78 12.92
N ALA A 77 -4.34 -5.16 13.76
CA ALA A 77 -5.59 -5.78 14.22
C ALA A 77 -6.55 -6.08 13.06
N ARG A 78 -6.63 -5.19 12.07
CA ARG A 78 -7.44 -5.40 10.85
C ARG A 78 -6.88 -6.49 9.92
N HIS A 79 -5.59 -6.80 10.04
CA HIS A 79 -4.91 -7.84 9.25
C HIS A 79 -4.84 -9.20 9.97
N LEU A 80 -5.11 -9.28 11.28
CA LEU A 80 -5.14 -10.54 12.05
C LEU A 80 -6.09 -11.63 11.52
N PRO A 81 -7.24 -11.32 10.89
CA PRO A 81 -8.13 -12.34 10.33
C PRO A 81 -7.54 -13.12 9.13
N PHE A 82 -6.44 -12.65 8.53
CA PHE A 82 -5.83 -13.25 7.34
C PHE A 82 -4.50 -13.92 7.69
N LYS A 83 -4.16 -15.05 7.05
CA LYS A 83 -2.82 -15.64 7.14
C LYS A 83 -1.85 -14.81 6.31
N ILE A 84 -0.96 -14.07 6.96
CA ILE A 84 0.07 -13.25 6.31
C ILE A 84 1.44 -13.74 6.76
N THR A 85 2.08 -14.52 5.89
CA THR A 85 3.46 -14.97 6.04
C THR A 85 4.41 -14.00 5.33
N LYS A 86 5.70 -14.36 5.25
CA LYS A 86 6.65 -13.61 4.41
C LYS A 86 6.28 -13.67 2.92
N ASN A 87 5.67 -14.77 2.45
CA ASN A 87 5.25 -14.91 1.06
C ASN A 87 4.23 -13.84 0.65
N GLU A 88 3.13 -13.68 1.42
CA GLU A 88 2.12 -12.66 1.12
C GLU A 88 2.70 -11.24 1.24
N ARG A 89 3.61 -11.01 2.21
CA ARG A 89 4.33 -9.74 2.34
C ARG A 89 5.17 -9.42 1.11
N ASP A 90 5.93 -10.39 0.62
CA ASP A 90 6.82 -10.21 -0.54
C ASP A 90 6.00 -9.97 -1.81
N GLN A 91 4.90 -10.72 -1.98
CA GLN A 91 3.98 -10.50 -3.09
C GLN A 91 3.34 -9.11 -3.05
N TRP A 92 2.99 -8.61 -1.85
CA TRP A 92 2.45 -7.25 -1.69
C TRP A 92 3.48 -6.20 -2.08
N MET A 93 4.73 -6.38 -1.63
CA MET A 93 5.83 -5.48 -2.02
C MET A 93 6.15 -5.55 -3.51
N ARG A 94 6.04 -6.72 -4.16
CA ARG A 94 6.20 -6.84 -5.63
C ARG A 94 5.17 -5.99 -6.38
N CYS A 95 3.89 -6.07 -6.00
CA CYS A 95 2.86 -5.22 -6.59
C CYS A 95 3.19 -3.73 -6.42
N MET A 96 3.66 -3.33 -5.24
CA MET A 96 3.95 -1.92 -4.95
C MET A 96 5.18 -1.41 -5.71
N VAL A 97 6.26 -2.21 -5.78
CA VAL A 97 7.47 -1.88 -6.55
C VAL A 97 7.11 -1.70 -8.03
N GLN A 98 6.40 -2.66 -8.61
CA GLN A 98 5.99 -2.57 -10.02
C GLN A 98 5.04 -1.40 -10.26
N ALA A 99 4.11 -1.11 -9.34
CA ALA A 99 3.23 0.06 -9.47
C ALA A 99 4.01 1.39 -9.44
N PHE A 100 5.05 1.49 -8.61
CA PHE A 100 5.93 2.65 -8.57
C PHE A 100 6.72 2.81 -9.87
N ASP A 101 7.21 1.71 -10.44
CA ASP A 101 7.94 1.71 -11.71
C ASP A 101 7.04 2.10 -12.88
N ASP A 102 5.84 1.49 -12.97
CA ASP A 102 4.85 1.78 -14.02
C ASP A 102 4.32 3.23 -13.94
N CYS A 103 4.25 3.80 -12.73
CA CYS A 103 3.88 5.20 -12.52
C CYS A 103 5.05 6.19 -12.57
N ALA A 104 6.27 5.71 -12.88
CA ALA A 104 7.49 6.51 -12.97
C ALA A 104 7.73 7.39 -11.72
N VAL A 105 7.53 6.83 -10.52
CA VAL A 105 7.83 7.54 -9.27
C VAL A 105 9.32 7.85 -9.20
N ALA A 106 9.67 9.13 -9.12
CA ALA A 106 11.06 9.57 -9.18
C ALA A 106 11.83 9.32 -7.87
N GLU A 107 13.16 9.23 -7.97
CA GLU A 107 14.04 9.31 -6.82
C GLU A 107 14.16 10.78 -6.31
N PRO A 108 14.42 11.00 -5.02
CA PRO A 108 14.68 10.01 -3.96
C PRO A 108 13.43 9.42 -3.29
N ILE A 109 12.24 10.00 -3.56
CA ILE A 109 11.01 9.66 -2.83
C ILE A 109 10.60 8.20 -3.08
N ARG A 110 10.89 7.64 -4.26
CA ARG A 110 10.69 6.23 -4.58
C ARG A 110 11.37 5.32 -3.56
N THR A 111 12.69 5.46 -3.37
CA THR A 111 13.45 4.59 -2.45
C THR A 111 12.99 4.74 -1.00
N GLU A 112 12.76 5.98 -0.55
CA GLU A 112 12.34 6.27 0.82
C GLU A 112 10.96 5.65 1.16
N LEU A 113 10.01 5.79 0.23
CA LEU A 113 8.67 5.24 0.41
C LEU A 113 8.67 3.71 0.32
N LEU A 114 9.40 3.10 -0.62
CA LEU A 114 9.47 1.64 -0.71
C LEU A 114 10.10 1.02 0.55
N SER A 115 11.12 1.66 1.12
CA SER A 115 11.71 1.24 2.41
C SER A 115 10.70 1.35 3.56
N SER A 116 9.97 2.47 3.63
CA SER A 116 8.96 2.69 4.67
C SER A 116 7.78 1.72 4.55
N LEU A 117 7.32 1.43 3.33
CA LEU A 117 6.27 0.48 3.03
C LEU A 117 6.69 -0.96 3.33
N LEU A 118 7.95 -1.32 3.08
CA LEU A 118 8.50 -2.61 3.46
C LEU A 118 8.42 -2.83 4.97
N ASN A 119 8.84 -1.83 5.76
CA ASN A 119 8.74 -1.89 7.23
C ASN A 119 7.28 -2.04 7.70
N LEU A 120 6.36 -1.30 7.07
CA LEU A 120 4.93 -1.42 7.35
C LEU A 120 4.39 -2.80 7.02
N ALA A 121 4.73 -3.34 5.84
CA ALA A 121 4.29 -4.65 5.38
C ALA A 121 4.86 -5.77 6.26
N ASP A 122 6.12 -5.67 6.69
CA ASP A 122 6.71 -6.59 7.65
C ASP A 122 5.98 -6.56 9.00
N HIS A 123 5.57 -5.38 9.47
CA HIS A 123 4.77 -5.27 10.69
C HIS A 123 3.36 -5.91 10.55
N MET A 124 2.84 -6.15 9.35
CA MET A 124 1.55 -6.81 9.14
C MET A 124 1.61 -8.34 9.24
N ARG A 125 2.80 -8.95 9.05
CA ARG A 125 2.98 -10.40 9.10
C ARG A 125 2.53 -10.97 10.44
N ASN A 126 1.75 -12.04 10.42
CA ASN A 126 1.12 -12.60 11.62
C ASN A 126 1.26 -14.13 11.74
N GLN A 127 1.91 -14.78 10.78
CA GLN A 127 2.25 -16.19 10.81
C GLN A 127 3.74 -16.39 10.50
N LYS A 128 4.32 -17.44 11.09
CA LYS A 128 5.67 -17.91 10.72
C LYS A 128 5.60 -18.67 9.40
N GLU A 129 6.72 -18.74 8.69
CA GLU A 129 6.87 -19.69 7.58
C GLU A 129 6.94 -21.11 8.17
N ASP A 130 6.31 -22.07 7.51
CA ASP A 130 6.35 -23.50 7.86
C ASP A 130 7.71 -24.11 7.47
#